data_AF-A0A963VJC2-F1
#
_entry.id   AF-A0A963VJC2-F1
#
_cell.length_a   1.000
_cell.length_b   1.000
_cell.length_c   1.000
_cell.angle_alpha   90.00
_cell.angle_beta   90.00
_cell.angle_gamma   90.00
#
_symmetry.space_group_name_H-M   'P 1'
#
loop_
_entity.id
_entity.type
_entity.pdbx_description
1 polymer ?
#
loop_
_entity_poly.entity_id
_entity_poly.type
_entity_poly.pdbx_seq_one_letter_code
_entity_poly.pdbx_strand_id
1 'polypeptide(L)'
;ADKVLAQQPVGAWLKIQYRVAGWLALDNVRKMIGIHRSRVLFTGAAPISPELIKWYLALGVPMLEVWGMTETCGGSSGVPAQRIKPGTIGPAAAFNEMKIDPATGEILVRGKNVFAG
;
A
#
# COMPACT_ATOMS: atom_id res chain seq x y z
N ALA A 1 -4.72 12.98 3.80
CA ALA A 1 -4.66 11.87 2.84
C ALA A 1 -4.91 12.34 1.42
N ASP A 2 -6.03 13.04 1.13
CA ASP A 2 -6.40 13.44 -0.24
C ASP A 2 -5.31 14.17 -1.01
N LYS A 3 -4.72 15.23 -0.43
CA LYS A 3 -3.59 15.94 -1.07
C LYS A 3 -2.39 15.05 -1.36
N VAL A 4 -2.09 14.09 -0.47
CA VAL A 4 -0.96 13.16 -0.64
C VAL A 4 -1.24 12.17 -1.77
N LEU A 5 -2.44 11.61 -1.82
CA LEU A 5 -2.87 10.71 -2.91
C LEU A 5 -2.92 11.43 -4.26
N ALA A 6 -3.35 12.69 -4.26
CA ALA A 6 -3.34 13.56 -5.43
C ALA A 6 -1.94 14.09 -5.81
N GLN A 7 -0.88 13.73 -5.08
CA GLN A 7 0.49 14.21 -5.29
C GLN A 7 0.60 15.75 -5.25
N GLN A 8 -0.25 16.39 -4.44
CA GLN A 8 -0.28 17.84 -4.26
C GLN A 8 0.54 18.26 -3.04
N PRO A 9 1.16 19.46 -3.06
CA PRO A 9 1.87 19.97 -1.91
C PRO A 9 0.93 20.18 -0.71
N VAL A 10 1.37 19.72 0.46
CA VAL A 10 0.68 19.96 1.73
C VAL A 10 1.20 21.26 2.34
N GLY A 11 0.33 22.26 2.48
CA GLY A 11 0.68 23.56 3.03
C GLY A 11 1.16 23.50 4.48
N ALA A 12 2.01 24.47 4.88
CA ALA A 12 2.63 24.51 6.20
C ALA A 12 1.61 24.55 7.35
N TRP A 13 0.53 25.32 7.20
CA TRP A 13 -0.53 25.40 8.20
C TRP A 13 -1.19 24.04 8.46
N LEU A 14 -1.54 23.31 7.40
CA LEU A 14 -2.13 21.97 7.52
C LEU A 14 -1.15 20.98 8.16
N LYS A 15 0.16 21.11 7.91
CA LYS A 15 1.18 20.29 8.60
C LYS A 15 1.21 20.58 10.10
N ILE A 16 1.07 21.83 10.52
CA ILE A 16 1.00 22.21 11.94
C ILE A 16 -0.26 21.64 12.58
N GLN A 17 -1.42 21.84 11.96
CA GLN A 17 -2.69 21.26 12.43
C GLN A 17 -2.60 19.74 12.56
N TYR A 18 -1.98 19.08 11.58
CA TYR A 18 -1.77 17.63 11.60
C TYR A 18 -0.86 17.17 12.75
N ARG A 19 0.21 17.91 13.06
CA ARG A 19 1.07 17.61 14.22
C ARG A 19 0.33 17.76 15.55
N VAL A 20 -0.46 18.81 15.69
CA VAL A 20 -1.29 19.03 16.89
C VAL A 20 -2.33 17.90 17.03
N ALA A 21 -3.02 17.54 15.94
CA ALA A 21 -3.95 16.41 15.92
C ALA A 21 -3.25 15.08 16.23
N GLY A 22 -2.00 14.91 15.76
CA GLY A 22 -1.11 13.80 16.09
C GLY A 22 -1.01 13.59 17.60
N TRP A 23 -0.57 14.65 18.28
CA TRP A 23 -0.40 14.63 19.73
C TRP A 23 -1.71 14.47 20.51
N LEU A 24 -2.79 15.15 20.09
CA LEU A 24 -4.08 15.11 20.79
C LEU A 24 -4.84 13.79 20.63
N ALA A 25 -4.80 13.18 19.45
CA ALA A 25 -5.71 12.08 19.12
C ALA A 25 -5.08 10.98 18.26
N LEU A 26 -4.44 11.32 17.13
CA LEU A 26 -4.05 10.31 16.14
C LEU A 26 -3.01 9.32 16.69
N ASP A 27 -2.06 9.77 17.51
CA ASP A 27 -1.07 8.89 18.14
C ASP A 27 -1.73 7.92 19.12
N ASN A 28 -2.78 8.34 19.84
CA ASN A 28 -3.53 7.46 20.72
C ASN A 28 -4.31 6.40 19.93
N VAL A 29 -4.94 6.78 18.82
CA VAL A 29 -5.59 5.82 17.90
C VAL A 29 -4.60 4.78 17.40
N ARG A 30 -3.40 5.21 16.93
CA ARG A 30 -2.36 4.28 16.49
C ARG A 30 -1.89 3.34 17.59
N LYS A 31 -1.81 3.80 18.86
CA LYS A 31 -1.45 2.95 20.01
C LYS A 31 -2.53 1.91 20.28
N MET A 32 -3.81 2.32 20.27
CA MET A 32 -4.94 1.42 20.54
C MET A 32 -5.04 0.29 19.53
N ILE A 33 -4.81 0.56 18.24
CA ILE A 33 -4.85 -0.46 17.18
C ILE A 33 -3.48 -1.14 16.94
N GLY A 34 -2.47 -0.85 17.75
CA GLY A 34 -1.18 -1.54 17.72
C GLY A 34 -0.21 -1.12 16.60
N ILE A 35 -0.47 -0.04 15.87
CA ILE A 35 0.37 0.41 14.73
C ILE A 35 1.30 1.59 15.04
N HIS A 36 1.37 2.05 16.30
CA HIS A 36 2.09 3.28 16.66
C HIS A 36 3.57 3.32 16.25
N ARG A 37 4.23 2.16 16.19
CA ARG A 37 5.63 2.05 15.75
C ARG A 37 5.77 1.60 14.30
N SER A 38 4.68 1.34 13.60
CA SER A 38 4.68 0.93 12.20
C SER A 38 5.02 2.11 11.30
N ARG A 39 5.92 1.87 10.33
CA ARG A 39 6.30 2.87 9.31
C ARG A 39 5.54 2.68 8.00
N VAL A 40 5.09 1.45 7.77
CA VAL A 40 4.33 1.02 6.61
C VAL A 40 3.47 -0.17 7.05
N LEU A 41 2.29 -0.30 6.45
CA LEU A 41 1.41 -1.45 6.59
C LEU A 41 1.28 -2.11 5.22
N PHE A 42 1.15 -3.43 5.20
CA PHE A 42 0.93 -4.20 3.98
C PHE A 42 -0.39 -4.94 4.07
N THR A 43 -1.09 -5.01 2.96
CA THR A 43 -2.29 -5.82 2.77
C THR A 43 -2.19 -6.56 1.45
N GLY A 44 -2.86 -7.71 1.34
CA GLY A 44 -2.82 -8.55 0.15
C GLY A 44 -3.94 -9.58 0.17
N ALA A 45 -3.80 -10.60 -0.69
CA ALA A 45 -4.81 -11.63 -0.98
C ALA A 45 -6.07 -11.11 -1.68
N ALA A 46 -6.86 -10.26 -1.01
CA ALA A 46 -8.08 -9.68 -1.56
C ALA A 46 -7.96 -8.15 -1.66
N PRO A 47 -8.62 -7.53 -2.66
CA PRO A 47 -8.69 -6.07 -2.75
C PRO A 47 -9.28 -5.49 -1.45
N ILE A 48 -8.56 -4.54 -0.86
CA ILE A 48 -9.04 -3.83 0.33
C ILE A 48 -9.83 -2.58 -0.08
N SER A 49 -10.72 -2.09 0.79
CA SER A 49 -11.45 -0.85 0.54
C SER A 49 -10.49 0.34 0.35
N PRO A 50 -10.65 1.13 -0.74
CA PRO A 50 -9.88 2.37 -0.94
C PRO A 50 -10.00 3.36 0.22
N GLU A 51 -11.18 3.42 0.86
CA GLU A 51 -11.42 4.27 2.03
C GLU A 51 -10.58 3.82 3.23
N LEU A 52 -10.33 2.52 3.38
CA LEU A 52 -9.50 2.01 4.46
C LEU A 52 -8.02 2.35 4.23
N ILE A 53 -7.52 2.25 2.98
CA ILE A 53 -6.17 2.73 2.61
C ILE A 53 -6.03 4.21 2.94
N LYS A 54 -7.02 5.01 2.54
CA LYS A 54 -7.06 6.46 2.81
C LYS A 54 -7.09 6.74 4.31
N TRP A 55 -7.83 5.96 5.10
CA TRP A 55 -7.92 6.10 6.55
C TRP A 55 -6.59 5.85 7.25
N TYR A 56 -5.88 4.76 6.94
CA TYR A 56 -4.54 4.51 7.50
C TYR A 56 -3.53 5.59 7.08
N LEU A 57 -3.60 6.04 5.82
CA LEU A 57 -2.77 7.16 5.36
C LEU A 57 -3.11 8.47 6.08
N ALA A 58 -4.39 8.72 6.41
CA ALA A 58 -4.81 9.86 7.22
C ALA A 58 -4.30 9.75 8.67
N LEU A 59 -4.29 8.53 9.22
CA LEU A 59 -3.59 8.24 10.46
C LEU A 59 -2.08 8.41 10.32
N GLY A 60 -1.50 8.62 9.14
CA GLY A 60 -0.07 8.92 8.97
C GLY A 60 0.82 7.70 8.80
N VAL A 61 0.22 6.50 8.65
CA VAL A 61 0.94 5.28 8.32
C VAL A 61 0.47 4.79 6.96
N PRO A 62 1.31 4.81 5.91
CA PRO A 62 0.90 4.34 4.60
C PRO A 62 0.57 2.84 4.64
N MET A 63 -0.57 2.47 4.05
CA MET A 63 -0.93 1.09 3.80
C MET A 63 -0.81 0.80 2.30
N LEU A 64 -0.05 -0.24 1.97
CA LEU A 64 0.31 -0.62 0.60
C LEU A 64 -0.31 -1.96 0.25
N GLU A 65 -0.96 -2.03 -0.90
CA GLU A 65 -1.45 -3.29 -1.46
C GLU A 65 -0.31 -4.04 -2.15
N VAL A 66 -0.21 -5.34 -1.89
CA VAL A 66 0.70 -6.27 -2.54
C VAL A 66 -0.09 -7.45 -3.10
N TRP A 67 0.36 -7.98 -4.23
CA TRP A 67 -0.23 -9.17 -4.83
C TRP A 67 0.83 -10.25 -5.06
N GLY A 68 0.42 -11.47 -4.79
CA GLY A 68 1.18 -12.69 -5.02
C GLY A 68 0.37 -13.89 -4.53
N MET A 69 0.96 -15.06 -4.71
CA MET A 69 0.35 -16.34 -4.40
C MET A 69 1.41 -17.28 -3.82
N THR A 70 1.01 -18.45 -3.32
CA THR A 70 1.92 -19.44 -2.74
C THR A 70 3.01 -19.82 -3.76
N GLU A 71 2.62 -19.99 -5.01
CA GLU A 71 3.42 -20.36 -6.17
C GLU A 71 4.48 -19.31 -6.52
N THR A 72 4.32 -18.06 -6.04
CA THR A 72 5.28 -16.96 -6.20
C THR A 72 6.00 -16.62 -4.88
N CYS A 73 5.99 -17.53 -3.91
CA CYS A 73 6.48 -17.31 -2.55
C CYS A 73 5.91 -16.02 -1.91
N GLY A 74 4.63 -15.73 -2.17
CA GLY A 74 3.85 -14.68 -1.51
C GLY A 74 3.78 -13.33 -2.23
N GLY A 75 4.78 -12.93 -3.03
CA GLY A 75 4.81 -11.58 -3.62
C GLY A 75 5.32 -11.53 -5.06
N SER A 76 4.62 -10.78 -5.91
CA SER A 76 4.99 -10.54 -7.30
C SER A 76 4.81 -9.10 -7.76
N SER A 77 3.90 -8.34 -7.15
CA SER A 77 3.69 -6.91 -7.40
C SER A 77 3.32 -6.17 -6.12
N GLY A 78 3.52 -4.85 -6.11
CA GLY A 78 3.13 -4.04 -4.95
C GLY A 78 3.12 -2.55 -5.23
N VAL A 79 2.23 -1.85 -4.54
CA VAL A 79 2.10 -0.38 -4.65
C VAL A 79 3.28 0.30 -3.94
N PRO A 80 4.04 1.17 -4.62
CA PRO A 80 5.15 1.88 -3.99
C PRO A 80 4.65 2.97 -3.03
N ALA A 81 5.34 3.14 -1.90
CA ALA A 81 4.98 4.10 -0.86
C ALA A 81 4.94 5.56 -1.35
N GLN A 82 5.76 5.89 -2.36
CA GLN A 82 5.85 7.23 -2.94
C GLN A 82 4.67 7.54 -3.87
N ARG A 83 3.99 6.52 -4.40
CA ARG A 83 2.92 6.65 -5.40
C ARG A 83 1.77 5.69 -5.07
N ILE A 84 1.16 5.90 -3.91
CA ILE A 84 -0.01 5.14 -3.47
C ILE A 84 -1.18 5.42 -4.39
N LYS A 85 -1.71 4.38 -5.01
CA LYS A 85 -2.92 4.42 -5.83
C LYS A 85 -3.85 3.30 -5.35
N PRO A 86 -4.94 3.61 -4.64
CA PRO A 86 -5.91 2.59 -4.24
C PRO A 86 -6.55 1.89 -5.44
N GLY A 87 -6.89 0.60 -5.28
CA GLY A 87 -7.57 -0.19 -6.32
C GLY A 87 -6.63 -0.72 -7.41
N THR A 88 -5.34 -0.85 -7.11
CA THR A 88 -4.37 -1.52 -7.99
C THR A 88 -3.38 -2.33 -7.14
N ILE A 89 -2.90 -3.44 -7.71
CA ILE A 89 -1.84 -4.28 -7.11
C ILE A 89 -0.43 -3.70 -7.32
N GLY A 90 -0.32 -2.55 -7.99
CA GLY A 90 0.94 -1.89 -8.27
C GLY A 90 1.74 -2.52 -9.41
N PRO A 91 2.93 -1.98 -9.71
CA PRO A 91 3.84 -2.55 -10.69
C PRO A 91 4.41 -3.90 -10.23
N ALA A 92 4.93 -4.67 -11.19
CA ALA A 92 5.74 -5.85 -10.90
C ALA A 92 6.89 -5.51 -9.93
N ALA A 93 7.16 -6.41 -8.99
CA ALA A 93 8.30 -6.31 -8.10
C ALA A 93 9.60 -6.36 -8.92
N ALA A 94 10.67 -5.76 -8.41
CA ALA A 94 11.93 -5.63 -9.14
C ALA A 94 12.57 -6.98 -9.55
N PHE A 95 12.16 -8.08 -8.93
CA PHE A 95 12.62 -9.45 -9.20
C PHE A 95 11.64 -10.27 -10.04
N ASN A 96 10.51 -9.70 -10.48
CA ASN A 96 9.51 -10.36 -11.29
C ASN A 96 9.29 -9.65 -12.64
N GLU A 97 9.07 -10.48 -13.66
CA GLU A 97 8.47 -10.06 -14.92
C GLU A 97 7.02 -10.51 -14.93
N MET A 98 6.10 -9.60 -15.25
CA MET A 98 4.67 -9.88 -15.29
C MET A 98 4.07 -9.39 -16.59
N LYS A 99 3.12 -10.15 -17.15
CA LYS A 99 2.32 -9.74 -18.30
C LYS A 99 0.90 -10.30 -18.20
N ILE A 100 -0.02 -9.72 -18.94
CA ILE A 100 -1.36 -10.30 -19.13
C ILE A 100 -1.32 -11.17 -20.38
N ASP A 101 -1.81 -12.40 -20.28
CA ASP A 101 -2.01 -13.24 -21.45
C ASP A 101 -3.11 -12.62 -22.34
N PRO A 102 -2.84 -12.34 -23.63
CA PRO A 102 -3.81 -11.67 -24.49
C PRO A 102 -5.02 -12.54 -24.86
N ALA A 103 -4.94 -13.87 -24.72
CA ALA A 103 -6.03 -14.78 -25.05
C ALA A 103 -6.90 -15.09 -23.82
N THR A 104 -6.30 -15.32 -22.64
CA THR A 104 -7.05 -15.69 -21.42
C THR A 104 -7.34 -14.51 -20.50
N GLY A 105 -6.56 -13.43 -20.60
CA GLY A 105 -6.62 -12.32 -19.65
C GLY A 105 -5.97 -12.62 -18.29
N GLU A 106 -5.30 -13.78 -18.15
CA GLU A 106 -4.65 -14.17 -16.90
C GLU A 106 -3.31 -13.45 -16.68
N ILE A 107 -2.93 -13.31 -15.41
CA ILE A 107 -1.63 -12.75 -15.02
C ILE A 107 -0.58 -13.86 -15.14
N LEU A 108 0.43 -13.64 -15.98
CA LEU A 108 1.60 -14.49 -16.12
C LEU A 108 2.77 -13.88 -15.36
N VAL A 109 3.47 -14.69 -14.58
CA VAL A 109 4.58 -14.28 -13.72
C VAL A 109 5.81 -15.12 -14.01
N ARG A 110 6.97 -14.47 -14.15
CA ARG A 110 8.29 -15.11 -14.21
C ARG A 110 9.21 -14.46 -13.18
N GLY A 111 9.97 -15.26 -12.44
CA GLY A 111 10.94 -14.78 -11.46
C GLY A 111 11.56 -15.91 -10.67
N LYS A 112 12.63 -15.62 -9.94
CA LYS A 112 13.34 -16.62 -9.11
C LYS A 112 12.53 -17.13 -7.92
N ASN A 113 11.52 -16.37 -7.51
CA ASN A 113 10.56 -16.70 -6.45
C ASN A 113 9.41 -17.59 -6.93
N VAL A 114 9.33 -17.89 -8.23
CA VAL A 114 8.33 -18.84 -8.75
C VAL A 114 8.85 -20.24 -8.46
N PHE A 115 8.05 -21.04 -7.74
CA PHE A 115 8.40 -22.42 -7.39
C PHE A 115 8.47 -23.33 -8.63
N ALA A 116 9.13 -24.48 -8.50
CA ALA A 116 9.35 -25.39 -9.62
C ALA A 116 8.16 -26.32 -9.95
N GLY A 117 7.12 -26.33 -9.10
CA GLY A 117 6.03 -27.30 -9.10
C GLY A 117 5.99 -28.15 -7.85
#